data_AF-A0A820P4K6-F1
#
_entry.id   AF-A0A820P4K6-F1
#
_cell.length_a   1.000
_cell.length_b   1.000
_cell.length_c   1.000
_cell.angle_alpha   90.00
_cell.angle_beta   90.00
_cell.angle_gamma   90.00
#
_symmetry.space_group_name_H-M   'P 1'
#
loop_
_entity.id
_entity.type
_entity.pdbx_description
1 polymer ?
#
loop_
_entity_poly.entity_id
_entity_poly.type
_entity_poly.pdbx_seq_one_letter_code
_entity_poly.pdbx_strand_id
1 'polypeptide(L)'
;MNGIAEAYENAVNSYTRRSILSIVAPKINFSIIQSFIPNITYYRFVAARLHATRAGSGALIERPPRVVCRFEPAQVQHFIDFILSNYVCTDIPFGERTLTLSDGTKLHVPDTIRNYDSTRIIMQYYKYTTEYFPGFSVLQESSLFKILSECKASTRRAVSGLNYFAANGSEAFDRIIELINDLNIDANERSRLVNNIRKGKQYLKTDFKTNVARTSSVPDHCICFSLSDPTSNAFSMSCSDHKHDQVCSECFYLAQALQDSSQAIENSINDEEEVKRTMYKFTLAYDAIQAWKSHQLRSVNQDLGRECILDVLGEDTIYLNLDFAMKWLPVKYREDQTNFFGKRGITWHITVVSRRKEQELSNITQINYDHEDEIYAQGHKQALVDEDNDEESENDCEYETSKEIIQMNFFIFYFLLIFMILMLSAQVLYKLIYLIYS
;
A
#
# COMPACT_ATOMS: atom_id res chain seq x y z
N MET A 1 43.89 -49.78 19.59
CA MET A 1 43.46 -48.96 20.75
C MET A 1 43.80 -47.49 20.54
N ASN A 2 45.03 -47.13 20.14
CA ASN A 2 45.42 -45.72 19.92
C ASN A 2 44.50 -44.96 18.93
N GLY A 3 44.13 -45.57 17.79
CA GLY A 3 43.19 -44.91 16.86
C GLY A 3 41.77 -44.69 17.39
N ILE A 4 41.34 -45.44 18.41
CA ILE A 4 40.02 -45.25 19.05
C ILE A 4 40.10 -44.14 20.11
N ALA A 5 41.23 -44.03 20.82
CA ALA A 5 41.48 -42.93 21.73
C ALA A 5 41.52 -41.60 20.96
N GLU A 6 42.23 -41.56 19.83
CA GLU A 6 42.29 -40.40 18.94
C GLU A 6 40.91 -40.02 18.39
N ALA A 7 40.13 -40.99 17.88
CA ALA A 7 38.78 -40.73 17.40
C ALA A 7 37.84 -40.24 18.51
N TYR A 8 38.01 -40.73 19.74
CA TYR A 8 37.21 -40.30 20.90
C TYR A 8 37.54 -38.86 21.32
N GLU A 9 38.82 -38.48 21.30
CA GLU A 9 39.24 -37.10 21.64
C GLU A 9 38.74 -36.10 20.59
N ASN A 10 38.87 -36.45 19.31
CA ASN A 10 38.45 -35.63 18.17
C ASN A 10 36.92 -35.55 17.96
N ALA A 11 36.13 -36.41 18.63
CA ALA A 11 34.69 -36.38 18.51
C ALA A 11 34.07 -35.15 19.20
N VAL A 12 33.35 -34.33 18.43
CA VAL A 12 32.74 -33.06 18.86
C VAL A 12 31.64 -33.25 19.90
N ASN A 13 30.82 -34.30 19.74
CA ASN A 13 29.64 -34.51 20.58
C ASN A 13 29.79 -35.77 21.48
N SER A 14 29.06 -35.79 22.60
CA SER A 14 29.12 -36.89 23.57
C SER A 14 28.51 -38.20 23.05
N TYR A 15 27.69 -38.14 22.01
CA TYR A 15 27.02 -39.29 21.40
C TYR A 15 27.95 -40.08 20.48
N THR A 16 28.65 -39.40 19.59
CA THR A 16 29.73 -39.94 18.75
C THR A 16 30.83 -40.52 19.64
N ARG A 17 31.20 -39.82 20.72
CA ARG A 17 32.09 -40.37 21.76
C ARG A 17 31.57 -41.70 22.35
N ARG A 18 30.29 -41.78 22.68
CA ARG A 18 29.66 -43.01 23.20
C ARG A 18 29.61 -44.13 22.15
N SER A 19 29.35 -43.79 20.90
CA SER A 19 29.33 -44.74 19.78
C SER A 19 30.72 -45.31 19.51
N ILE A 20 31.75 -44.47 19.44
CA ILE A 20 33.16 -44.87 19.28
C ILE A 20 33.59 -45.79 20.44
N LEU A 21 33.27 -45.42 21.68
CA LEU A 21 33.57 -46.27 22.84
C LEU A 21 32.82 -47.61 22.80
N SER A 22 31.61 -47.66 22.25
CA SER A 22 30.78 -48.88 22.19
C SER A 22 31.37 -49.98 21.31
N ILE A 23 32.35 -49.65 20.45
CA ILE A 23 33.07 -50.60 19.61
C ILE A 23 34.00 -51.49 20.45
N VAL A 24 34.64 -50.90 21.46
CA VAL A 24 35.67 -51.58 22.28
C VAL A 24 35.21 -51.89 23.70
N ALA A 25 34.34 -51.06 24.29
CA ALA A 25 33.94 -51.21 25.69
C ALA A 25 33.35 -52.59 26.05
N PRO A 26 32.65 -53.33 25.15
CA PRO A 26 32.20 -54.69 25.46
C PRO A 26 33.32 -55.73 25.53
N LYS A 27 34.49 -55.46 24.94
CA LYS A 27 35.59 -56.41 24.72
C LYS A 27 36.76 -56.25 25.69
N ILE A 28 36.80 -55.18 26.48
CA ILE A 28 37.91 -54.85 27.37
C ILE A 28 37.42 -54.40 28.74
N ASN A 29 38.29 -54.45 29.74
CA ASN A 29 38.00 -53.96 31.08
C ASN A 29 38.22 -52.45 31.22
N PHE A 30 37.61 -51.85 32.24
CA PHE A 30 37.71 -50.41 32.49
C PHE A 30 39.17 -49.94 32.73
N SER A 31 39.97 -50.73 33.44
CA SER A 31 41.39 -50.42 33.68
C SER A 31 42.19 -50.29 32.37
N ILE A 32 41.89 -51.15 31.39
CA ILE A 32 42.55 -51.15 30.07
C ILE A 32 42.12 -49.94 29.27
N ILE A 33 40.83 -49.57 29.26
CA ILE A 33 40.40 -48.40 28.49
C ILE A 33 40.90 -47.08 29.11
N GLN A 34 41.00 -47.03 30.44
CA GLN A 34 41.47 -45.86 31.17
C GLN A 34 42.95 -45.57 30.93
N SER A 35 43.78 -46.59 30.66
CA SER A 35 45.18 -46.36 30.30
C SER A 35 45.34 -45.66 28.94
N PHE A 36 44.38 -45.82 28.02
CA PHE A 36 44.39 -45.15 26.71
C PHE A 36 43.59 -43.85 26.68
N ILE A 37 42.61 -43.68 27.58
CA ILE A 37 41.79 -42.46 27.70
C ILE A 37 41.73 -42.09 29.19
N PRO A 38 42.71 -41.33 29.72
CA PRO A 38 42.84 -41.10 31.16
C PRO A 38 41.61 -40.45 31.81
N ASN A 39 40.90 -39.60 31.07
CA ASN A 39 39.75 -38.82 31.55
C ASN A 39 38.40 -39.54 31.37
N ILE A 40 38.38 -40.83 31.03
CA ILE A 40 37.13 -41.58 30.87
C ILE A 40 36.54 -41.97 32.23
N THR A 41 35.26 -41.66 32.44
CA THR A 41 34.56 -42.07 33.67
C THR A 41 34.00 -43.49 33.52
N TYR A 42 33.93 -44.22 34.64
CA TYR A 42 33.29 -45.55 34.67
C TYR A 42 31.87 -45.53 34.12
N TYR A 43 31.12 -44.46 34.41
CA TYR A 43 29.78 -44.23 33.85
C TYR A 43 29.79 -44.23 32.31
N ARG A 44 30.71 -43.51 31.66
CA ARG A 44 30.78 -43.45 30.18
C ARG A 44 31.12 -44.80 29.59
N PHE A 45 32.00 -45.56 30.24
CA PHE A 45 32.35 -46.92 29.85
C PHE A 45 31.14 -47.88 29.93
N VAL A 46 30.41 -47.88 31.05
CA VAL A 46 29.20 -48.70 31.21
C VAL A 46 28.09 -48.27 30.24
N ALA A 47 27.90 -46.96 30.05
CA ALA A 47 26.93 -46.43 29.10
C ALA A 47 27.25 -46.82 27.65
N ALA A 48 28.54 -46.92 27.29
CA ALA A 48 28.98 -47.39 25.98
C ALA A 48 28.76 -48.90 25.79
N ARG A 49 28.94 -49.72 26.85
CA ARG A 49 28.58 -51.14 26.82
C ARG A 49 27.07 -51.34 26.63
N LEU A 50 26.27 -50.61 27.41
CA LEU A 50 24.82 -50.64 27.28
C LEU A 50 24.35 -50.19 25.89
N HIS A 51 25.02 -49.19 25.32
CA HIS A 51 24.77 -48.73 23.95
C HIS A 51 25.08 -49.83 22.92
N ALA A 52 26.22 -50.50 23.02
CA ALA A 52 26.57 -51.63 22.15
C ALA A 52 25.52 -52.73 22.19
N THR A 53 24.99 -53.05 23.38
CA THR A 53 23.94 -54.06 23.56
C THR A 53 22.59 -53.64 22.99
N ARG A 54 22.20 -52.36 23.15
CA ARG A 54 20.85 -51.90 22.77
C ARG A 54 20.73 -51.45 21.31
N ALA A 55 21.77 -50.83 20.76
CA ALA A 55 21.75 -50.21 19.45
C ALA A 55 22.78 -50.80 18.46
N GLY A 56 23.68 -51.66 18.94
CA GLY A 56 24.79 -52.20 18.15
C GLY A 56 26.10 -51.43 18.37
N SER A 57 27.22 -52.15 18.26
CA SER A 57 28.57 -51.57 18.36
C SER A 57 28.81 -50.56 17.24
N GLY A 58 29.13 -49.32 17.59
CA GLY A 58 29.44 -48.25 16.62
C GLY A 58 28.21 -47.63 15.94
N ALA A 59 26.99 -47.98 16.35
CA ALA A 59 25.78 -47.40 15.78
C ALA A 59 25.67 -45.89 16.15
N LEU A 60 25.25 -45.07 15.19
CA LEU A 60 24.90 -43.66 15.44
C LEU A 60 23.39 -43.58 15.66
N ILE A 61 22.97 -43.22 16.87
CA ILE A 61 21.57 -42.94 17.16
C ILE A 61 21.33 -41.46 16.89
N GLU A 62 20.74 -41.16 15.73
CA GLU A 62 20.14 -39.86 15.49
C GLU A 62 18.88 -39.75 16.34
N ARG A 63 18.88 -38.86 17.35
CA ARG A 63 17.63 -38.50 18.02
C ARG A 63 16.93 -37.46 17.17
N PRO A 64 15.61 -37.56 16.97
CA PRO A 64 14.87 -36.48 16.31
C PRO A 64 15.12 -35.17 17.07
N PRO A 65 15.27 -34.05 16.36
CA PRO A 65 15.45 -32.75 17.00
C PRO A 65 14.29 -32.52 17.98
N ARG A 66 14.65 -32.19 19.22
CA ARG A 66 13.65 -31.92 20.25
C ARG A 66 13.01 -30.57 19.94
N VAL A 67 11.85 -30.58 19.28
CA VAL A 67 11.05 -29.37 19.07
C VAL A 67 10.44 -28.97 20.40
N VAL A 68 11.04 -27.97 21.06
CA VAL A 68 10.46 -27.39 22.28
C VAL A 68 9.47 -26.32 21.84
N CYS A 69 8.18 -26.65 21.82
CA CYS A 69 7.14 -25.64 21.66
C CYS A 69 7.05 -24.84 22.96
N ARG A 70 7.39 -23.55 22.92
CA ARG A 70 7.45 -22.65 24.10
C ARG A 70 6.19 -21.79 24.27
N PHE A 71 5.19 -21.99 23.42
CA PHE A 71 4.01 -21.13 23.34
C PHE A 71 2.77 -22.01 23.31
N GLU A 72 1.67 -21.49 23.86
CA GLU A 72 0.39 -22.15 23.77
C GLU A 72 -0.25 -21.87 22.39
N PRO A 73 -0.80 -22.89 21.70
CA PRO A 73 -1.41 -22.71 20.38
C PRO A 73 -2.48 -21.61 20.34
N ALA A 74 -3.24 -21.45 21.44
CA ALA A 74 -4.26 -20.42 21.58
C ALA A 74 -3.69 -18.99 21.47
N GLN A 75 -2.47 -18.76 21.97
CA GLN A 75 -1.81 -17.45 21.90
C GLN A 75 -1.43 -17.07 20.47
N VAL A 76 -0.98 -18.06 19.69
CA VAL A 76 -0.61 -17.88 18.28
C VAL A 76 -1.88 -17.66 17.45
N GLN A 77 -2.90 -18.49 17.66
CA GLN A 77 -4.16 -18.40 16.93
C GLN A 77 -4.83 -17.03 17.15
N HIS A 78 -4.91 -16.58 18.40
CA HIS A 78 -5.52 -15.28 18.72
C HIS A 78 -4.82 -14.11 18.02
N PHE A 79 -3.48 -14.15 17.90
CA PHE A 79 -2.75 -13.14 17.16
C PHE A 79 -2.94 -13.27 15.64
N ILE A 80 -3.01 -14.50 15.10
CA ILE A 80 -3.31 -14.73 13.68
C ILE A 80 -4.70 -14.19 13.33
N ASP A 81 -5.71 -14.45 14.15
CA ASP A 81 -7.07 -13.96 13.92
C ASP A 81 -7.11 -12.43 13.96
N PHE A 82 -6.37 -11.82 14.89
CA PHE A 82 -6.24 -10.37 14.95
C PHE A 82 -5.61 -9.78 13.68
N ILE A 83 -4.50 -10.35 13.19
CA ILE A 83 -3.82 -9.83 11.99
C ILE A 83 -4.61 -10.09 10.71
N LEU A 84 -5.42 -11.14 10.66
CA LEU A 84 -6.29 -11.45 9.51
C LEU A 84 -7.63 -10.69 9.54
N SER A 85 -7.92 -9.99 10.63
CA SER A 85 -9.13 -9.16 10.72
C SER A 85 -9.12 -8.04 9.67
N ASN A 86 -10.30 -7.65 9.20
CA ASN A 86 -10.50 -6.53 8.26
C ASN A 86 -9.97 -5.18 8.80
N TYR A 87 -9.69 -5.10 10.11
CA TYR A 87 -9.06 -3.94 10.73
C TYR A 87 -7.57 -3.87 10.36
N VAL A 88 -6.85 -5.00 10.39
CA VAL A 88 -5.40 -5.07 10.19
C VAL A 88 -5.03 -5.38 8.74
N CYS A 89 -5.77 -6.25 8.08
CA CYS A 89 -5.53 -6.64 6.69
C CYS A 89 -6.70 -6.27 5.77
N THR A 90 -6.37 -5.99 4.52
CA THR A 90 -7.30 -5.88 3.40
C THR A 90 -6.94 -6.95 2.39
N ASP A 91 -7.92 -7.76 1.98
CA ASP A 91 -7.75 -8.72 0.90
C ASP A 91 -7.52 -7.99 -0.43
N ILE A 92 -6.55 -8.46 -1.21
CA ILE A 92 -6.35 -7.95 -2.56
C ILE A 92 -7.24 -8.75 -3.51
N PRO A 93 -7.95 -8.11 -4.45
CA PRO A 93 -8.73 -8.83 -5.47
C PRO A 93 -7.86 -9.59 -6.49
N PHE A 94 -6.55 -9.32 -6.55
CA PHE A 94 -5.59 -9.91 -7.47
C PHE A 94 -4.28 -10.28 -6.75
N GLY A 95 -3.69 -11.41 -7.12
CA GLY A 95 -2.48 -11.95 -6.50
C GLY A 95 -2.79 -13.13 -5.58
N GLU A 96 -2.17 -14.27 -5.86
CA GLU A 96 -2.28 -15.48 -5.05
C GLU A 96 -0.89 -15.98 -4.68
N ARG A 97 -0.80 -16.57 -3.50
CA ARG A 97 0.41 -17.23 -3.03
C ARG A 97 0.14 -18.68 -2.65
N THR A 98 1.06 -19.54 -3.05
CA THR A 98 1.03 -20.95 -2.67
C THR A 98 1.77 -21.16 -1.35
N LEU A 99 1.05 -21.52 -0.31
CA LEU A 99 1.62 -22.01 0.95
C LEU A 99 1.87 -23.51 0.82
N THR A 100 3.08 -23.97 1.12
CA THR A 100 3.39 -25.40 1.19
C THR A 100 3.43 -25.82 2.65
N LEU A 101 2.51 -26.70 3.05
CA LEU A 101 2.45 -27.27 4.38
C LEU A 101 3.58 -28.29 4.59
N SER A 102 3.86 -28.63 5.86
CA SER A 102 4.92 -29.59 6.22
C SER A 102 4.65 -31.02 5.73
N ASP A 103 3.42 -31.33 5.33
CA ASP A 103 3.01 -32.59 4.69
C ASP A 103 3.17 -32.56 3.15
N GLY A 104 3.63 -31.44 2.58
CA GLY A 104 3.78 -31.24 1.13
C GLY A 104 2.52 -30.72 0.43
N THR A 105 1.42 -30.54 1.13
CA THR A 105 0.17 -30.00 0.58
C THR A 105 0.35 -28.54 0.18
N LYS A 106 -0.11 -28.18 -1.02
CA LYS A 106 -0.08 -26.80 -1.54
C LYS A 106 -1.45 -26.14 -1.37
N LEU A 107 -1.48 -25.04 -0.63
CA LEU A 107 -2.67 -24.21 -0.41
C LEU A 107 -2.53 -22.90 -1.18
N HIS A 108 -3.54 -22.54 -1.96
CA HIS A 108 -3.62 -21.24 -2.62
C HIS A 108 -4.35 -20.27 -1.72
N VAL A 109 -3.68 -19.18 -1.33
CA VAL A 109 -4.22 -18.15 -0.44
C VAL A 109 -4.09 -16.80 -1.16
N PRO A 110 -5.12 -15.93 -1.12
CA PRO A 110 -5.02 -14.60 -1.69
C PRO A 110 -3.91 -13.79 -1.00
N ASP A 111 -3.22 -12.95 -1.76
CA ASP A 111 -2.32 -11.97 -1.19
C ASP A 111 -3.10 -10.96 -0.34
N THR A 112 -2.51 -10.57 0.79
CA THR A 112 -3.10 -9.62 1.72
C THR A 112 -2.24 -8.38 1.85
N ILE A 113 -2.89 -7.23 2.03
CA ILE A 113 -2.23 -5.97 2.35
C ILE A 113 -2.46 -5.65 3.82
N ARG A 114 -1.38 -5.45 4.57
CA ARG A 114 -1.45 -4.87 5.91
C ARG A 114 -1.71 -3.37 5.82
N ASN A 115 -2.73 -2.92 6.53
CA ASN A 115 -3.12 -1.52 6.63
C ASN A 115 -2.12 -0.69 7.43
N TYR A 116 -1.37 -1.34 8.34
CA TYR A 116 -0.41 -0.72 9.24
C TYR A 116 0.95 -1.44 9.17
N ASP A 117 2.01 -0.75 9.61
CA ASP A 117 3.31 -1.36 9.80
C ASP A 117 3.32 -2.33 11.00
N SER A 118 4.28 -3.26 11.01
CA SER A 118 4.37 -4.31 12.02
C SER A 118 4.42 -3.79 13.46
N THR A 119 5.09 -2.66 13.71
CA THR A 119 5.20 -2.08 15.05
C THR A 119 3.84 -1.57 15.52
N ARG A 120 3.12 -0.85 14.66
CA ARG A 120 1.79 -0.33 14.96
C ARG A 120 0.75 -1.44 15.16
N ILE A 121 0.82 -2.52 14.39
CA ILE A 121 -0.03 -3.70 14.58
C ILE A 121 0.15 -4.29 15.97
N ILE A 122 1.41 -4.47 16.41
CA ILE A 122 1.71 -5.03 17.75
C ILE A 122 1.22 -4.09 18.85
N MET A 123 1.43 -2.78 18.73
CA MET A 123 0.93 -1.81 19.69
C MET A 123 -0.60 -1.84 19.81
N GLN A 124 -1.30 -1.92 18.67
CA GLN A 124 -2.77 -2.02 18.65
C GLN A 124 -3.25 -3.34 19.24
N TYR A 125 -2.56 -4.44 18.95
CA TYR A 125 -2.86 -5.74 19.52
C TYR A 125 -2.78 -5.73 21.04
N TYR A 126 -1.72 -5.14 21.62
CA TYR A 126 -1.59 -5.04 23.07
C TYR A 126 -2.71 -4.22 23.72
N LYS A 127 -3.10 -3.09 23.11
CA LYS A 127 -4.23 -2.29 23.57
C LYS A 127 -5.53 -3.10 23.52
N TYR A 128 -5.81 -3.71 22.37
CA TYR A 128 -6.98 -4.55 22.15
C TYR A 128 -7.08 -5.69 23.18
N THR A 129 -5.98 -6.41 23.44
CA THR A 129 -5.97 -7.50 24.44
C THR A 129 -6.15 -6.99 25.86
N THR A 130 -5.60 -5.82 26.19
CA THR A 130 -5.71 -5.23 27.54
C THR A 130 -7.14 -4.76 27.81
N GLU A 131 -7.81 -4.19 26.80
CA GLU A 131 -9.17 -3.65 26.92
C GLU A 131 -10.24 -4.75 26.90
N TYR A 132 -10.13 -5.72 25.98
CA TYR A 132 -11.21 -6.68 25.72
C TYR A 132 -10.96 -8.07 26.31
N PHE A 133 -9.71 -8.43 26.64
CA PHE A 133 -9.34 -9.75 27.15
C PHE A 133 -8.47 -9.65 28.43
N PRO A 134 -9.00 -9.05 29.52
CA PRO A 134 -8.25 -8.90 30.75
C PRO A 134 -7.86 -10.27 31.31
N GLY A 135 -6.54 -10.47 31.51
CA GLY A 135 -5.98 -11.73 32.02
C GLY A 135 -5.52 -12.72 30.94
N PHE A 136 -5.70 -12.41 29.65
CA PHE A 136 -5.13 -13.22 28.58
C PHE A 136 -3.60 -13.06 28.52
N SER A 137 -2.87 -14.18 28.53
CA SER A 137 -1.41 -14.16 28.42
C SER A 137 -1.00 -13.95 26.97
N VAL A 138 -0.55 -12.75 26.64
CA VAL A 138 -0.08 -12.40 25.29
C VAL A 138 1.37 -12.84 25.05
N LEU A 139 1.71 -13.13 23.79
CA LEU A 139 3.09 -13.39 23.39
C LEU A 139 3.96 -12.13 23.53
N GLN A 140 5.26 -12.36 23.74
CA GLN A 140 6.24 -11.29 23.72
C GLN A 140 6.39 -10.71 22.31
N GLU A 141 6.71 -9.42 22.25
CA GLU A 141 6.85 -8.63 21.02
C GLU A 141 7.78 -9.29 19.99
N SER A 142 8.90 -9.86 20.43
CA SER A 142 9.83 -10.59 19.55
C SER A 142 9.21 -11.81 18.87
N SER A 143 8.24 -12.46 19.51
CA SER A 143 7.49 -13.59 18.94
C SER A 143 6.41 -13.11 17.99
N LEU A 144 5.73 -12.01 18.32
CA LEU A 144 4.75 -11.37 17.44
C LEU A 144 5.38 -10.87 16.14
N PHE A 145 6.57 -10.25 16.22
CA PHE A 145 7.33 -9.85 15.02
C PHE A 145 7.71 -11.04 14.14
N LYS A 146 8.08 -12.19 14.74
CA LYS A 146 8.36 -13.42 13.97
C LYS A 146 7.11 -13.95 13.28
N ILE A 147 5.96 -13.96 13.96
CA ILE A 147 4.70 -14.35 13.33
C ILE A 147 4.40 -13.41 12.16
N LEU A 148 4.57 -12.10 12.34
CA LEU A 148 4.41 -11.12 11.27
C LEU A 148 5.41 -11.29 10.11
N SER A 149 6.63 -11.79 10.33
CA SER A 149 7.58 -12.06 9.25
C SER A 149 7.24 -13.33 8.46
N GLU A 150 6.69 -14.35 9.13
CA GLU A 150 6.26 -15.60 8.48
C GLU A 150 4.94 -15.40 7.71
N CYS A 151 3.99 -14.67 8.28
CA CYS A 151 2.73 -14.28 7.64
C CYS A 151 2.93 -13.16 6.61
N LYS A 152 3.80 -13.36 5.61
CA LYS A 152 4.16 -12.30 4.65
C LYS A 152 2.92 -11.68 4.02
N ALA A 153 2.86 -10.36 4.07
CA ALA A 153 1.82 -9.53 3.51
C ALA A 153 2.46 -8.23 3.04
N SER A 154 1.96 -7.67 1.94
CA SER A 154 2.43 -6.38 1.44
C SER A 154 1.99 -5.28 2.41
N THR A 155 2.87 -4.33 2.75
CA THR A 155 2.46 -3.17 3.55
C THR A 155 1.86 -2.12 2.64
N ARG A 156 0.72 -1.52 3.02
CA ARG A 156 0.10 -0.44 2.25
C ARG A 156 1.04 0.77 2.17
N ARG A 157 1.68 0.98 1.01
CA ARG A 157 2.63 2.10 0.78
C ARG A 157 2.02 3.29 0.05
N ALA A 158 0.90 3.12 -0.65
CA ALA A 158 0.28 4.18 -1.43
C ALA A 158 -1.24 4.18 -1.24
N VAL A 159 -1.74 5.15 -0.46
CA VAL A 159 -3.17 5.53 -0.44
C VAL A 159 -3.44 6.70 -1.41
N SER A 160 -2.41 7.12 -2.14
CA SER A 160 -2.33 8.37 -2.91
C SER A 160 -3.13 8.38 -4.22
N GLY A 161 -3.98 7.38 -4.46
CA GLY A 161 -4.80 7.31 -5.69
C GLY A 161 -6.06 8.17 -5.64
N LEU A 162 -6.54 8.52 -4.44
CA LEU A 162 -7.70 9.40 -4.25
C LEU A 162 -7.24 10.73 -3.63
N ASN A 163 -7.26 11.78 -4.44
CA ASN A 163 -6.81 13.11 -4.05
C ASN A 163 -7.94 13.90 -3.38
N TYR A 164 -8.06 13.81 -2.06
CA TYR A 164 -9.07 14.53 -1.27
C TYR A 164 -8.76 16.02 -1.05
N PHE A 165 -7.94 16.67 -1.89
CA PHE A 165 -7.46 18.03 -1.63
C PHE A 165 -8.58 19.05 -1.39
N ALA A 166 -9.66 19.00 -2.19
CA ALA A 166 -10.79 19.92 -2.03
C ALA A 166 -11.61 19.64 -0.77
N ALA A 167 -11.85 18.36 -0.46
CA ALA A 167 -12.57 17.96 0.75
C ALA A 167 -11.76 18.31 2.02
N ASN A 168 -10.49 17.89 2.07
CA ASN A 168 -9.57 18.18 3.17
C ASN A 168 -9.36 19.69 3.35
N GLY A 169 -9.21 20.43 2.25
CA GLY A 169 -9.09 21.89 2.30
C GLY A 169 -10.37 22.56 2.84
N SER A 170 -11.54 22.10 2.40
CA SER A 170 -12.83 22.60 2.91
C SER A 170 -13.01 22.31 4.39
N GLU A 171 -12.70 21.10 4.85
CA GLU A 171 -12.74 20.69 6.25
C GLU A 171 -11.72 21.48 7.09
N ALA A 172 -10.54 21.77 6.54
CA ALA A 172 -9.52 22.58 7.21
C ALA A 172 -9.99 24.01 7.50
N PHE A 173 -10.72 24.65 6.60
CA PHE A 173 -11.35 25.95 6.90
C PHE A 173 -12.35 25.84 8.05
N ASP A 174 -13.17 24.80 8.07
CA ASP A 174 -14.14 24.58 9.14
C ASP A 174 -13.43 24.31 10.48
N ARG A 175 -12.32 23.58 10.44
CA ARG A 175 -11.46 23.34 11.61
C ARG A 175 -10.86 24.62 12.17
N ILE A 176 -10.37 25.53 11.33
CA ILE A 176 -9.88 26.84 11.79
C ILE A 176 -11.01 27.65 12.42
N ILE A 177 -12.22 27.61 11.85
CA ILE A 177 -13.40 28.28 12.44
C ILE A 177 -13.73 27.69 13.83
N GLU A 178 -13.68 26.37 14.00
CA GLU A 178 -13.83 25.73 15.31
C GLU A 178 -12.79 26.24 16.31
N LEU A 179 -11.51 26.24 15.93
CA LEU A 179 -10.42 26.73 16.79
C LEU A 179 -10.64 28.19 17.21
N ILE A 180 -11.09 29.06 16.31
CA ILE A 180 -11.40 30.46 16.60
C ILE A 180 -12.59 30.59 17.56
N ASN A 181 -13.61 29.74 17.40
CA ASN A 181 -14.79 29.77 18.28
C ASN A 181 -14.46 29.38 19.72
N ASP A 182 -13.49 28.49 19.90
CA ASP A 182 -13.02 28.04 21.22
C ASP A 182 -12.14 29.10 21.92
N LEU A 183 -11.70 30.15 21.23
CA LEU A 183 -10.91 31.23 21.83
C LEU A 183 -11.74 32.15 22.73
N ASN A 184 -11.14 32.53 23.86
CA ASN A 184 -11.70 33.53 24.77
C ASN A 184 -11.42 34.97 24.30
N ILE A 185 -12.00 35.34 23.16
CA ILE A 185 -11.91 36.68 22.55
C ILE A 185 -13.27 37.39 22.51
N ASP A 186 -13.22 38.70 22.29
CA ASP A 186 -14.40 39.53 22.07
C ASP A 186 -15.27 39.00 20.91
N ALA A 187 -16.59 39.14 21.06
CA ALA A 187 -17.55 38.59 20.10
C ALA A 187 -17.46 39.25 18.71
N ASN A 188 -17.15 40.55 18.64
CA ASN A 188 -16.98 41.24 17.37
C ASN A 188 -15.71 40.76 16.66
N GLU A 189 -14.63 40.58 17.41
CA GLU A 189 -13.37 40.06 16.88
C GLU A 189 -13.51 38.61 16.39
N ARG A 190 -14.16 37.74 17.18
CA ARG A 190 -14.48 36.37 16.75
C ARG A 190 -15.27 36.37 15.44
N SER A 191 -16.30 37.22 15.36
CA SER A 191 -17.15 37.33 14.16
C SER A 191 -16.36 37.81 12.94
N ARG A 192 -15.44 38.77 13.12
CA ARG A 192 -14.54 39.27 12.07
C ARG A 192 -13.66 38.14 11.53
N LEU A 193 -12.96 37.42 12.41
CA LEU A 193 -12.06 36.32 12.03
C LEU A 193 -12.80 35.22 11.29
N VAL A 194 -13.93 34.74 11.84
CA VAL A 194 -14.74 33.69 11.21
C VAL A 194 -15.24 34.11 9.83
N ASN A 195 -15.70 35.36 9.68
CA ASN A 195 -16.17 35.86 8.39
C ASN A 195 -15.03 35.93 7.35
N ASN A 196 -13.85 36.37 7.76
CA ASN A 196 -12.67 36.44 6.87
C ASN A 196 -12.23 35.04 6.42
N ILE A 197 -12.22 34.06 7.31
CA ILE A 197 -11.92 32.66 6.98
C ILE A 197 -12.97 32.07 6.02
N ARG A 198 -14.26 32.38 6.22
CA ARG A 198 -15.33 31.96 5.28
C ARG A 198 -15.19 32.60 3.89
N LYS A 199 -14.82 33.88 3.82
CA LYS A 199 -14.53 34.54 2.53
C LYS A 199 -13.35 33.89 1.83
N GLY A 200 -12.27 33.58 2.56
CA GLY A 200 -11.13 32.84 2.04
C GLY A 200 -11.51 31.46 1.47
N LYS A 201 -12.37 30.71 2.18
CA LYS A 201 -12.92 29.43 1.71
C LYS A 201 -13.70 29.59 0.40
N GLN A 202 -14.56 30.62 0.34
CA GLN A 202 -15.35 30.91 -0.86
C GLN A 202 -14.44 31.26 -2.03
N TYR A 203 -13.46 32.13 -1.83
CA TYR A 203 -12.48 32.52 -2.85
C TYR A 203 -11.75 31.31 -3.46
N LEU A 204 -11.22 30.40 -2.63
CA LEU A 204 -10.54 29.19 -3.16
C LEU A 204 -11.50 28.24 -3.89
N LYS A 205 -12.78 28.23 -3.52
CA LYS A 205 -13.79 27.37 -4.14
C LYS A 205 -14.25 27.88 -5.50
N THR A 206 -14.32 29.19 -5.70
CA THR A 206 -14.88 29.80 -6.92
C THR A 206 -13.84 30.52 -7.77
N ASP A 207 -13.25 31.58 -7.24
CA ASP A 207 -12.59 32.60 -8.07
C ASP A 207 -11.08 32.38 -8.19
N PHE A 208 -10.45 31.62 -7.30
CA PHE A 208 -9.01 31.40 -7.40
C PHE A 208 -8.62 30.77 -8.74
N LYS A 209 -9.37 29.74 -9.19
CA LYS A 209 -9.08 29.03 -10.45
C LYS A 209 -9.17 29.94 -11.68
N THR A 210 -10.07 30.91 -11.69
CA THR A 210 -10.27 31.82 -12.84
C THR A 210 -9.18 32.88 -12.98
N ASN A 211 -8.45 33.15 -11.91
CA ASN A 211 -7.34 34.09 -11.91
C ASN A 211 -6.00 33.45 -12.28
N VAL A 212 -5.93 32.12 -12.29
CA VAL A 212 -4.72 31.37 -12.63
C VAL A 212 -4.49 31.39 -14.14
N ALA A 213 -3.26 31.68 -14.55
CA ALA A 213 -2.85 31.68 -15.95
C ALA A 213 -1.42 31.16 -16.11
N ARG A 214 -1.06 30.74 -17.34
CA ARG A 214 0.30 30.26 -17.64
C ARG A 214 1.36 31.29 -17.23
N THR A 215 1.13 32.54 -17.60
CA THR A 215 1.93 33.72 -17.23
C THR A 215 1.03 34.70 -16.50
N SER A 216 1.43 35.16 -15.31
CA SER A 216 0.67 36.16 -14.55
C SER A 216 1.62 37.08 -13.80
N SER A 217 1.26 38.36 -13.67
CA SER A 217 2.02 39.29 -12.85
C SER A 217 1.83 39.11 -11.35
N VAL A 218 0.89 38.25 -10.95
CA VAL A 218 0.70 37.83 -9.57
C VAL A 218 1.38 36.47 -9.37
N PRO A 219 2.37 36.33 -8.46
CA PRO A 219 3.12 35.09 -8.28
C PRO A 219 2.22 33.88 -8.03
N ASP A 220 1.22 34.02 -7.15
CA ASP A 220 0.23 32.99 -6.77
C ASP A 220 -0.64 32.48 -7.92
N HIS A 221 -0.73 33.24 -9.01
CA HIS A 221 -1.59 32.95 -10.15
C HIS A 221 -0.79 32.49 -11.37
N CYS A 222 0.53 32.68 -11.34
CA CYS A 222 1.42 32.29 -12.43
C CYS A 222 1.76 30.81 -12.31
N ILE A 223 1.30 29.99 -13.26
CA ILE A 223 1.60 28.56 -13.30
C ILE A 223 3.10 28.33 -13.46
N CYS A 224 3.75 29.04 -14.39
CA CYS A 224 5.18 28.90 -14.66
C CYS A 224 6.04 29.19 -13.42
N PHE A 225 5.61 30.11 -12.57
CA PHE A 225 6.31 30.43 -11.33
C PHE A 225 5.92 29.48 -10.18
N SER A 226 4.63 29.34 -9.90
CA SER A 226 4.12 28.61 -8.74
C SER A 226 4.33 27.09 -8.81
N LEU A 227 4.42 26.49 -9.99
CA LEU A 227 4.69 25.06 -10.16
C LEU A 227 6.17 24.75 -10.46
N SER A 228 7.04 25.76 -10.54
CA SER A 228 8.47 25.57 -10.82
C SER A 228 9.17 24.93 -9.61
N ASP A 229 9.86 23.83 -9.84
CA ASP A 229 10.72 23.21 -8.82
C ASP A 229 12.15 23.77 -8.94
N PRO A 230 12.65 24.54 -7.96
CA PRO A 230 14.00 25.11 -8.00
C PRO A 230 15.10 24.05 -7.84
N THR A 231 14.76 22.83 -7.38
CA THR A 231 15.71 21.74 -7.14
C THR A 231 15.86 20.79 -8.32
N SER A 232 14.90 20.79 -9.25
CA SER A 232 14.88 19.92 -10.42
C SER A 232 14.83 20.73 -11.71
N ASN A 233 15.94 20.78 -12.45
CA ASN A 233 15.97 21.44 -13.76
C ASN A 233 14.92 20.91 -14.74
N ALA A 234 14.53 19.63 -14.62
CA ALA A 234 13.51 19.02 -15.49
C ALA A 234 12.08 19.50 -15.16
N PHE A 235 11.86 20.00 -13.94
CA PHE A 235 10.57 20.53 -13.47
C PHE A 235 10.66 22.02 -13.12
N SER A 236 11.75 22.68 -13.52
CA SER A 236 11.96 24.12 -13.32
C SER A 236 11.57 24.88 -14.57
N MET A 237 10.93 26.03 -14.38
CA MET A 237 10.62 26.98 -15.42
C MET A 237 10.97 28.40 -14.95
N SER A 238 11.51 29.21 -15.85
CA SER A 238 11.79 30.62 -15.60
C SER A 238 10.75 31.51 -16.27
N CYS A 239 10.44 32.63 -15.62
CA CYS A 239 9.52 33.65 -16.12
C CYS A 239 10.33 34.84 -16.64
N SER A 240 10.87 34.72 -17.86
CA SER A 240 11.71 35.78 -18.45
C SER A 240 10.91 36.87 -19.16
N ASP A 241 9.69 36.57 -19.57
CA ASP A 241 8.81 37.40 -20.40
C ASP A 241 7.82 38.25 -19.59
N HIS A 242 7.73 38.06 -18.27
CA HIS A 242 6.88 38.84 -17.38
C HIS A 242 7.50 39.00 -15.97
N LYS A 243 6.95 39.91 -15.17
CA LYS A 243 7.38 40.21 -13.79
C LYS A 243 6.29 39.84 -12.79
N HIS A 244 6.67 39.55 -11.56
CA HIS A 244 5.77 39.22 -10.45
C HIS A 244 5.65 40.38 -9.44
N ASP A 245 5.20 41.54 -9.90
CA ASP A 245 5.14 42.79 -9.14
C ASP A 245 3.70 43.19 -8.71
N GLN A 246 2.69 42.39 -9.07
CA GLN A 246 1.32 42.62 -8.67
C GLN A 246 0.91 41.70 -7.50
N VAL A 247 -0.05 42.19 -6.72
CA VAL A 247 -0.63 41.46 -5.59
C VAL A 247 -2.14 41.36 -5.81
N CYS A 248 -2.67 40.14 -5.78
CA CYS A 248 -4.11 39.91 -5.78
C CYS A 248 -4.69 40.23 -4.39
N SER A 249 -5.73 41.07 -4.34
CA SER A 249 -6.40 41.45 -3.09
C SER A 249 -6.97 40.24 -2.35
N GLU A 250 -7.61 39.30 -3.06
CA GLU A 250 -8.21 38.12 -2.44
C GLU A 250 -7.17 37.13 -1.91
N CYS A 251 -6.06 36.92 -2.64
CA CYS A 251 -4.93 36.14 -2.13
C CYS A 251 -4.35 36.78 -0.87
N PHE A 252 -4.19 38.10 -0.87
CA PHE A 252 -3.71 38.85 0.28
C PHE A 252 -4.67 38.72 1.47
N TYR A 253 -5.98 38.90 1.27
CA TYR A 253 -6.98 38.77 2.33
C TYR A 253 -7.06 37.35 2.90
N LEU A 254 -6.93 36.32 2.07
CA LEU A 254 -6.82 34.93 2.55
C LEU A 254 -5.58 34.74 3.43
N ALA A 255 -4.42 35.21 2.98
CA ALA A 255 -3.18 35.11 3.75
C ALA A 255 -3.28 35.86 5.08
N GLN A 256 -3.83 37.08 5.05
CA GLN A 256 -4.06 37.89 6.25
C GLN A 256 -5.06 37.22 7.20
N ALA A 257 -6.14 36.64 6.70
CA ALA A 257 -7.12 35.96 7.54
C ALA A 257 -6.50 34.76 8.29
N LEU A 258 -5.65 33.99 7.62
CA LEU A 258 -4.92 32.88 8.24
C LEU A 258 -3.92 33.40 9.28
N GLN A 259 -3.18 34.46 8.97
CA GLN A 259 -2.23 35.07 9.91
C GLN A 259 -2.93 35.64 11.15
N ASP A 260 -4.00 36.42 10.95
CA ASP A 260 -4.82 36.98 12.04
C ASP A 260 -5.34 35.87 12.95
N SER A 261 -5.76 34.74 12.38
CA SER A 261 -6.27 33.58 13.14
C SER A 261 -5.17 32.91 13.97
N SER A 262 -3.98 32.73 13.38
CA SER A 262 -2.80 32.22 14.10
C SER A 262 -2.44 33.12 15.27
N GLN A 263 -2.40 34.43 15.04
CA GLN A 263 -2.03 35.40 16.07
C GLN A 263 -3.10 35.51 17.16
N ALA A 264 -4.38 35.38 16.81
CA ALA A 264 -5.45 35.30 17.79
C ALA A 264 -5.29 34.07 18.70
N ILE A 265 -4.92 32.91 18.16
CA ILE A 265 -4.65 31.71 18.96
C ILE A 265 -3.51 31.95 19.96
N GLU A 266 -2.37 32.47 19.48
CA GLU A 266 -1.19 32.72 20.32
C GLU A 266 -1.46 33.75 21.43
N ASN A 267 -2.24 34.80 21.13
CA ASN A 267 -2.51 35.87 22.09
C ASN A 267 -3.61 35.55 23.10
N SER A 268 -4.50 34.60 22.79
CA SER A 268 -5.71 34.35 23.59
C SER A 268 -5.56 33.19 24.59
N ILE A 269 -4.55 32.35 24.41
CA ILE A 269 -4.30 31.17 25.25
C ILE A 269 -3.09 31.47 26.14
N ASN A 270 -3.27 31.34 27.45
CA ASN A 270 -2.21 31.62 28.43
C ASN A 270 -1.29 30.41 28.69
N ASP A 271 -1.77 29.17 28.48
CA ASP A 271 -0.97 27.95 28.66
C ASP A 271 -0.13 27.68 27.41
N GLU A 272 1.19 27.70 27.56
CA GLU A 272 2.14 27.48 26.46
C GLU A 272 1.97 26.10 25.80
N GLU A 273 1.67 25.07 26.58
CA GLU A 273 1.46 23.71 26.03
C GLU A 273 0.13 23.61 25.28
N GLU A 274 -0.90 24.31 25.73
CA GLU A 274 -2.15 24.46 25.00
C GLU A 274 -1.97 25.24 23.69
N VAL A 275 -1.22 26.35 23.71
CA VAL A 275 -0.84 27.10 22.48
C VAL A 275 -0.17 26.14 21.49
N LYS A 276 0.84 25.38 21.91
CA LYS A 276 1.54 24.43 21.02
C LYS A 276 0.60 23.39 20.43
N ARG A 277 -0.28 22.79 21.23
CA ARG A 277 -1.26 21.78 20.74
C ARG A 277 -2.26 22.38 19.76
N THR A 278 -2.75 23.58 20.04
CA THR A 278 -3.73 24.28 19.18
C THR A 278 -3.08 24.74 17.90
N MET A 279 -1.87 25.29 17.96
CA MET A 279 -1.07 25.67 16.80
C MET A 279 -0.70 24.47 15.92
N TYR A 280 -0.41 23.31 16.50
CA TYR A 280 -0.22 22.09 15.70
C TYR A 280 -1.45 21.75 14.85
N LYS A 281 -2.66 21.82 15.44
CA LYS A 281 -3.92 21.61 14.70
C LYS A 281 -4.14 22.68 13.63
N PHE A 282 -3.82 23.94 13.95
CA PHE A 282 -3.89 25.04 13.00
C PHE A 282 -2.94 24.82 11.82
N THR A 283 -1.69 24.43 12.06
CA THR A 283 -0.70 24.15 11.01
C THR A 283 -1.16 23.02 10.09
N LEU A 284 -1.72 21.93 10.62
CA LEU A 284 -2.28 20.87 9.79
C LEU A 284 -3.41 21.37 8.87
N ALA A 285 -4.29 22.24 9.39
CA ALA A 285 -5.35 22.84 8.59
C ALA A 285 -4.79 23.82 7.55
N TYR A 286 -3.81 24.64 7.93
CA TYR A 286 -3.12 25.57 7.04
C TYR A 286 -2.48 24.82 5.86
N ASP A 287 -1.75 23.75 6.12
CA ASP A 287 -1.09 22.93 5.11
C ASP A 287 -2.11 22.30 4.14
N ALA A 288 -3.25 21.83 4.66
CA ALA A 288 -4.34 21.30 3.83
C ALA A 288 -4.94 22.38 2.91
N ILE A 289 -5.08 23.63 3.39
CA ILE A 289 -5.53 24.76 2.57
C ILE A 289 -4.50 25.09 1.48
N GLN A 290 -3.20 25.13 1.80
CA GLN A 290 -2.15 25.35 0.81
C GLN A 290 -2.09 24.22 -0.23
N ALA A 291 -2.29 22.97 0.20
CA ALA A 291 -2.38 21.82 -0.68
C ALA A 291 -3.58 21.93 -1.63
N TRP A 292 -4.73 22.42 -1.15
CA TRP A 292 -5.89 22.68 -2.00
C TRP A 292 -5.63 23.80 -3.02
N LYS A 293 -5.06 24.93 -2.60
CA LYS A 293 -4.65 26.03 -3.50
C LYS A 293 -3.68 25.53 -4.58
N SER A 294 -2.67 24.76 -4.19
CA SER A 294 -1.71 24.15 -5.12
C SER A 294 -2.38 23.16 -6.08
N HIS A 295 -3.38 22.42 -5.61
CA HIS A 295 -4.17 21.52 -6.45
C HIS A 295 -5.01 22.29 -7.49
N GLN A 296 -5.57 23.45 -7.15
CA GLN A 296 -6.26 24.31 -8.12
C GLN A 296 -5.31 24.75 -9.25
N LEU A 297 -4.09 25.19 -8.92
CA LEU A 297 -3.06 25.53 -9.90
C LEU A 297 -2.73 24.35 -10.84
N ARG A 298 -2.51 23.16 -10.26
CA ARG A 298 -2.24 21.95 -11.04
C ARG A 298 -3.41 21.57 -11.95
N SER A 299 -4.65 21.72 -11.46
CA SER A 299 -5.85 21.43 -12.26
C SER A 299 -5.94 22.36 -13.48
N VAL A 300 -5.68 23.66 -13.33
CA VAL A 300 -5.64 24.58 -14.49
C VAL A 300 -4.54 24.22 -15.46
N ASN A 301 -3.34 23.90 -14.97
CA ASN A 301 -2.24 23.48 -15.84
C ASN A 301 -2.56 22.19 -16.62
N GLN A 302 -3.22 21.22 -15.98
CA GLN A 302 -3.68 19.99 -16.62
C GLN A 302 -4.74 20.28 -17.69
N ASP A 303 -5.70 21.16 -17.39
CA ASP A 303 -6.73 21.58 -18.34
C ASP A 303 -6.11 22.28 -19.57
N LEU A 304 -5.14 23.19 -19.37
CA LEU A 304 -4.41 23.84 -20.45
C LEU A 304 -3.63 22.83 -21.31
N GLY A 305 -2.99 21.84 -20.69
CA GLY A 305 -2.31 20.77 -21.41
C GLY A 305 -3.26 19.96 -22.27
N ARG A 306 -4.46 19.65 -21.75
CA ARG A 306 -5.53 18.99 -22.50
C ARG A 306 -6.01 19.84 -23.67
N GLU A 307 -6.24 21.14 -23.47
CA GLU A 307 -6.64 22.07 -24.53
C GLU A 307 -5.59 22.14 -25.64
N CYS A 308 -4.31 22.29 -25.30
CA CYS A 308 -3.23 22.29 -26.29
C CYS A 308 -3.20 21.01 -27.15
N ILE A 309 -3.47 19.84 -26.55
CA ILE A 309 -3.55 18.57 -27.30
C ILE A 309 -4.75 18.59 -28.26
N LEU A 310 -5.90 19.06 -27.81
CA LEU A 310 -7.12 19.14 -28.63
C LEU A 310 -6.99 20.16 -29.78
N ASP A 311 -6.22 21.22 -29.59
CA ASP A 311 -5.94 22.22 -30.62
C ASP A 311 -5.09 21.64 -31.76
N VAL A 312 -4.17 20.71 -31.47
CA VAL A 312 -3.26 20.12 -32.48
C VAL A 312 -3.71 18.77 -33.05
N LEU A 313 -4.65 18.06 -32.41
CA LEU A 313 -5.96 17.80 -33.02
C LEU A 313 -6.09 17.41 -34.52
N GLY A 314 -5.27 16.52 -35.11
CA GLY A 314 -5.37 16.17 -36.54
C GLY A 314 -6.57 15.29 -36.92
N GLU A 315 -6.86 15.13 -38.22
CA GLU A 315 -7.93 14.23 -38.71
C GLU A 315 -7.52 12.74 -38.67
N ASP A 316 -6.22 12.47 -38.70
CA ASP A 316 -5.61 11.14 -38.63
C ASP A 316 -5.19 10.74 -37.21
N THR A 317 -5.45 11.60 -36.23
CA THR A 317 -5.08 11.37 -34.82
C THR A 317 -6.31 11.41 -33.93
N ILE A 318 -6.22 10.68 -32.82
CA ILE A 318 -7.27 10.62 -31.80
C ILE A 318 -6.67 10.94 -30.43
N TYR A 319 -7.46 11.60 -29.59
CA TYR A 319 -7.14 11.81 -28.19
C TYR A 319 -8.01 10.88 -27.34
N LEU A 320 -7.37 10.06 -26.51
CA LEU A 320 -8.04 9.13 -25.59
C LEU A 320 -7.90 9.66 -24.17
N ASN A 321 -9.02 9.95 -23.53
CA ASN A 321 -9.08 10.20 -22.10
C ASN A 321 -9.70 8.99 -21.40
N LEU A 322 -8.91 8.33 -20.55
CA LEU A 322 -9.28 7.11 -19.85
C LEU A 322 -9.45 7.43 -18.37
N ASP A 323 -10.65 7.22 -17.84
CA ASP A 323 -10.94 7.40 -16.42
C ASP A 323 -11.42 6.08 -15.82
N PHE A 324 -10.78 5.63 -14.74
CA PHE A 324 -11.23 4.44 -14.02
C PHE A 324 -12.44 4.78 -13.16
N ALA A 325 -13.56 4.14 -13.45
CA ALA A 325 -14.78 4.38 -12.71
C ALA A 325 -14.78 3.63 -11.38
N MET A 326 -15.66 4.05 -10.47
CA MET A 326 -15.92 3.31 -9.23
C MET A 326 -16.34 1.88 -9.56
N LYS A 327 -15.81 0.88 -8.86
CA LYS A 327 -16.22 -0.52 -9.05
C LYS A 327 -17.74 -0.64 -9.05
N TRP A 328 -18.27 -1.32 -10.05
CA TRP A 328 -19.71 -1.55 -10.13
C TRP A 328 -20.11 -2.63 -9.13
N LEU A 329 -21.03 -2.27 -8.23
CA LEU A 329 -21.61 -3.15 -7.22
C LEU A 329 -23.11 -3.31 -7.51
N PRO A 330 -23.58 -4.51 -7.90
CA PRO A 330 -25.00 -4.72 -8.26
C PRO A 330 -25.99 -4.34 -7.14
N VAL A 331 -25.55 -4.35 -5.89
CA VAL A 331 -26.41 -4.24 -4.69
C VAL A 331 -26.52 -2.81 -4.15
N LYS A 332 -25.65 -1.87 -4.57
CA LYS A 332 -25.64 -0.50 -4.06
C LYS A 332 -25.60 0.53 -5.18
N TYR A 333 -26.57 1.43 -5.17
CA TYR A 333 -26.70 2.50 -6.17
C TYR A 333 -25.67 3.65 -5.99
N ARG A 334 -25.24 3.97 -4.76
CA ARG A 334 -24.22 5.00 -4.45
C ARG A 334 -23.46 4.67 -3.16
N GLU A 335 -22.18 5.03 -3.08
CA GLU A 335 -21.34 4.95 -1.88
C GLU A 335 -20.44 6.18 -1.76
N ASP A 336 -20.02 6.51 -0.52
CA ASP A 336 -19.06 7.59 -0.26
C ASP A 336 -17.63 7.22 -0.71
N GLN A 337 -16.88 8.24 -1.13
CA GLN A 337 -15.51 8.11 -1.69
C GLN A 337 -14.51 7.44 -0.76
N THR A 338 -14.69 7.61 0.55
CA THR A 338 -13.88 6.98 1.59
C THR A 338 -14.04 5.46 1.63
N ASN A 339 -15.16 4.93 1.12
CA ASN A 339 -15.47 3.51 1.13
C ASN A 339 -15.01 2.79 -0.16
N PHE A 340 -14.26 3.43 -1.05
CA PHE A 340 -13.97 2.91 -2.40
C PHE A 340 -12.87 1.84 -2.45
N PHE A 341 -11.93 1.85 -1.50
CA PHE A 341 -10.71 1.05 -1.63
C PHE A 341 -10.89 -0.40 -1.16
N GLY A 342 -10.39 -1.36 -1.94
CA GLY A 342 -10.33 -2.78 -1.56
C GLY A 342 -11.62 -3.58 -1.75
N LYS A 343 -12.61 -3.04 -2.48
CA LYS A 343 -13.88 -3.76 -2.70
C LYS A 343 -13.79 -4.76 -3.85
N ARG A 344 -14.47 -5.91 -3.67
CA ARG A 344 -14.79 -6.85 -4.75
C ARG A 344 -15.95 -6.28 -5.56
N GLY A 345 -15.84 -6.31 -6.88
CA GLY A 345 -16.80 -5.68 -7.81
C GLY A 345 -16.15 -5.50 -9.18
N ILE A 346 -16.99 -5.36 -10.21
CA ILE A 346 -16.55 -5.32 -11.61
C ILE A 346 -15.76 -4.03 -11.83
N THR A 347 -14.51 -4.18 -12.28
CA THR A 347 -13.68 -3.04 -12.68
C THR A 347 -14.12 -2.58 -14.06
N TRP A 348 -14.28 -1.28 -14.23
CA TRP A 348 -14.64 -0.69 -15.51
C TRP A 348 -14.04 0.70 -15.63
N HIS A 349 -13.84 1.12 -16.86
CA HIS A 349 -13.30 2.43 -17.17
C HIS A 349 -14.14 3.10 -18.26
N ILE A 350 -14.15 4.43 -18.22
CA ILE A 350 -14.79 5.27 -19.22
C ILE A 350 -13.69 5.76 -20.15
N THR A 351 -13.85 5.47 -21.44
CA THR A 351 -13.00 6.00 -22.49
C THR A 351 -13.76 7.10 -23.21
N VAL A 352 -13.22 8.31 -23.20
CA VAL A 352 -13.67 9.39 -24.08
C VAL A 352 -12.67 9.52 -25.22
N VAL A 353 -13.15 9.21 -26.43
CA VAL A 353 -12.40 9.37 -27.67
C VAL A 353 -12.78 10.70 -28.28
N SER A 354 -11.81 11.61 -28.37
CA SER A 354 -11.95 12.86 -29.12
C SER A 354 -11.23 12.72 -30.46
N ARG A 355 -11.90 13.10 -31.55
CA ARG A 355 -11.33 13.13 -32.91
C ARG A 355 -11.81 14.36 -33.67
N ARG A 356 -11.02 14.85 -34.62
CA ARG A 356 -11.44 15.90 -35.55
C ARG A 356 -11.98 15.29 -36.83
N LYS A 357 -13.16 15.72 -37.26
CA LYS A 357 -13.75 15.34 -38.56
C LYS A 357 -14.31 16.59 -39.22
N GLU A 358 -13.89 16.88 -40.45
CA GLU A 358 -14.36 18.05 -41.20
C GLU A 358 -14.16 19.36 -40.42
N GLN A 359 -12.99 19.50 -39.77
CA GLN A 359 -12.62 20.60 -38.86
C GLN A 359 -13.42 20.70 -37.54
N GLU A 360 -14.48 19.91 -37.35
CA GLU A 360 -15.24 19.85 -36.10
C GLU A 360 -14.70 18.81 -35.13
N LEU A 361 -14.73 19.12 -33.84
CA LEU A 361 -14.37 18.18 -32.77
C LEU A 361 -15.57 17.27 -32.47
N SER A 362 -15.38 15.97 -32.59
CA SER A 362 -16.38 14.96 -32.22
C SER A 362 -15.88 14.12 -31.04
N ASN A 363 -16.75 13.86 -30.08
CA ASN A 363 -16.47 13.03 -28.91
C ASN A 363 -17.34 11.77 -28.94
N ILE A 364 -16.73 10.62 -28.69
CA ILE A 364 -17.40 9.33 -28.53
C ILE A 364 -17.05 8.81 -27.14
N THR A 365 -18.05 8.56 -26.31
CA THR A 365 -17.86 7.99 -24.97
C THR A 365 -18.20 6.51 -25.01
N GLN A 366 -17.26 5.68 -24.54
CA GLN A 366 -17.43 4.23 -24.45
C GLN A 366 -17.19 3.79 -23.01
N ILE A 367 -18.06 2.92 -22.51
CA ILE A 367 -17.92 2.25 -21.22
C ILE A 367 -17.32 0.88 -21.48
N ASN A 368 -16.18 0.59 -20.85
CA ASN A 368 -15.47 -0.68 -21.01
C ASN A 368 -15.41 -1.41 -19.67
N TYR A 369 -15.77 -2.69 -19.68
CA TYR A 369 -15.66 -3.57 -18.53
C TYR A 369 -14.38 -4.40 -18.64
N ASP A 370 -13.63 -4.52 -17.54
CA ASP A 370 -12.46 -5.40 -17.51
C ASP A 370 -12.94 -6.85 -17.32
N HIS A 371 -12.95 -7.62 -18.41
CA HIS A 371 -13.52 -8.97 -18.50
C HIS A 371 -12.74 -10.07 -17.75
N GLU A 372 -11.66 -9.77 -17.02
CA GLU A 372 -10.98 -10.80 -16.20
C GLU A 372 -11.85 -11.29 -15.03
N ASP A 373 -12.79 -10.46 -14.55
CA ASP A 373 -13.75 -10.84 -13.50
C ASP A 373 -14.87 -11.77 -14.02
N GLU A 374 -15.09 -11.87 -15.34
CA GLU A 374 -16.15 -12.71 -15.93
C GLU A 374 -15.82 -14.20 -15.95
N ILE A 375 -14.55 -14.58 -15.96
CA ILE A 375 -14.15 -16.00 -15.92
C ILE A 375 -14.57 -16.63 -14.57
N TYR A 376 -14.55 -15.85 -13.48
CA TYR A 376 -15.05 -16.29 -12.18
C TYR A 376 -16.58 -16.32 -12.10
N ALA A 377 -17.29 -15.44 -12.83
CA ALA A 377 -18.74 -15.42 -12.87
C ALA A 377 -19.34 -16.54 -13.76
N GLN A 378 -18.65 -16.90 -14.85
CA GLN A 378 -19.08 -17.99 -15.74
C GLN A 378 -18.92 -19.37 -15.10
N GLY A 379 -17.88 -19.60 -14.28
CA GLY A 379 -17.74 -20.82 -13.49
C GLY A 379 -18.87 -21.02 -12.47
N HIS A 380 -19.46 -19.93 -11.96
CA HIS A 380 -20.59 -19.99 -11.03
C HIS A 380 -21.95 -20.18 -11.72
N LYS A 381 -22.08 -19.77 -12.99
CA LYS A 381 -23.26 -20.08 -13.81
C LYS A 381 -23.25 -21.53 -14.30
N GLN A 382 -22.08 -22.09 -14.60
CA GLN A 382 -22.01 -23.47 -15.10
C GLN A 382 -22.32 -24.53 -14.04
N ALA A 383 -22.29 -24.17 -12.75
CA ALA A 383 -22.79 -25.01 -11.65
C ALA A 383 -24.30 -24.86 -11.37
N LEU A 384 -24.99 -23.94 -12.06
CA LEU A 384 -26.43 -23.65 -11.91
C LEU A 384 -27.23 -23.86 -13.20
N VAL A 385 -26.60 -24.40 -14.26
CA VAL A 385 -27.22 -24.65 -15.58
C VAL A 385 -27.35 -26.16 -15.87
N ASP A 386 -27.03 -27.04 -14.91
CA ASP A 386 -27.35 -28.48 -15.01
C ASP A 386 -28.80 -28.82 -14.61
N GLU A 387 -29.63 -27.82 -14.29
CA GLU A 387 -31.08 -27.97 -14.17
C GLU A 387 -31.76 -26.99 -15.13
N ASP A 388 -32.54 -27.57 -16.04
CA ASP A 388 -33.45 -26.94 -17.02
C ASP A 388 -32.87 -26.67 -18.43
N ASN A 389 -32.82 -27.75 -19.22
CA ASN A 389 -33.07 -27.69 -20.66
C ASN A 389 -34.48 -27.12 -20.90
N ASP A 390 -34.62 -26.16 -21.82
CA ASP A 390 -35.33 -26.39 -23.08
C ASP A 390 -35.16 -25.21 -24.05
N GLU A 391 -35.26 -25.57 -25.33
CA GLU A 391 -34.99 -24.86 -26.59
C GLU A 391 -35.61 -23.46 -26.76
N GLU A 392 -34.91 -22.56 -27.46
CA GLU A 392 -35.42 -21.95 -28.71
C GLU A 392 -34.33 -21.15 -29.46
N SER A 393 -34.39 -21.28 -30.79
CA SER A 393 -33.43 -20.85 -31.81
C SER A 393 -33.77 -19.50 -32.47
N GLU A 394 -32.78 -18.97 -33.21
CA GLU A 394 -32.84 -18.01 -34.35
C GLU A 394 -32.44 -16.54 -34.11
N ASN A 395 -31.23 -16.18 -34.56
CA ASN A 395 -31.00 -15.32 -35.75
C ASN A 395 -29.50 -15.01 -35.93
N ASP A 396 -28.81 -15.83 -36.74
CA ASP A 396 -27.42 -15.64 -37.18
C ASP A 396 -27.39 -14.96 -38.56
N CYS A 397 -27.17 -13.65 -38.63
CA CYS A 397 -26.68 -13.00 -39.87
C CYS A 397 -26.04 -11.59 -39.66
N GLU A 398 -26.16 -10.95 -38.50
CA GLU A 398 -25.51 -9.64 -38.21
C GLU A 398 -24.31 -9.75 -37.25
N TYR A 399 -23.96 -10.96 -36.82
CA TYR A 399 -22.96 -11.20 -35.77
C TYR A 399 -21.53 -11.46 -36.28
N GLU A 400 -21.34 -11.77 -37.56
CA GLU A 400 -20.02 -12.11 -38.12
C GLU A 400 -19.19 -10.89 -38.52
N THR A 401 -19.80 -9.86 -39.11
CA THR A 401 -19.11 -8.61 -39.49
C THR A 401 -18.75 -7.75 -38.27
N SER A 402 -19.53 -7.83 -37.19
CA SER A 402 -19.23 -7.19 -35.91
C SER A 402 -18.11 -7.92 -35.15
N LYS A 403 -18.05 -9.25 -35.21
CA LYS A 403 -16.95 -10.04 -34.64
C LYS A 403 -15.60 -9.77 -35.29
N GLU A 404 -15.54 -9.64 -36.62
CA GLU A 404 -14.27 -9.38 -37.32
C GLU A 404 -13.72 -7.98 -37.02
N ILE A 405 -14.59 -6.95 -36.94
CA ILE A 405 -14.18 -5.58 -36.56
C ILE A 405 -13.77 -5.50 -35.08
N ILE A 406 -14.44 -6.25 -34.20
CA ILE A 406 -14.08 -6.33 -32.77
C ILE A 406 -12.75 -7.09 -32.60
N GLN A 407 -12.54 -8.22 -33.29
CA GLN A 407 -11.29 -9.00 -33.22
C GLN A 407 -10.08 -8.25 -33.81
N MET A 408 -10.27 -7.49 -34.90
CA MET A 408 -9.18 -6.72 -35.50
C MET A 408 -8.78 -5.51 -34.62
N ASN A 409 -9.76 -4.85 -33.98
CA ASN A 409 -9.48 -3.82 -32.98
C ASN A 409 -8.88 -4.39 -31.68
N PHE A 410 -9.24 -5.62 -31.29
CA PHE A 410 -8.66 -6.33 -30.14
C PHE A 410 -7.17 -6.62 -30.34
N PHE A 411 -6.77 -7.08 -31.53
CA PHE A 411 -5.36 -7.35 -31.83
C PHE A 411 -4.53 -6.06 -31.86
N ILE A 412 -5.05 -4.98 -32.46
CA ILE A 412 -4.35 -3.69 -32.53
C ILE A 412 -4.23 -3.06 -31.14
N PHE A 413 -5.28 -3.12 -30.31
CA PHE A 413 -5.29 -2.58 -28.95
C PHE A 413 -4.36 -3.35 -28.01
N TYR A 414 -4.39 -4.69 -28.04
CA TYR A 414 -3.49 -5.52 -27.22
C TYR A 414 -2.03 -5.36 -27.67
N PHE A 415 -1.78 -5.24 -28.97
CA PHE A 415 -0.43 -4.97 -29.50
C PHE A 415 0.06 -3.58 -29.09
N LEU A 416 -0.77 -2.53 -29.17
CA LEU A 416 -0.40 -1.18 -28.73
C LEU A 416 -0.22 -1.06 -27.21
N LEU A 417 -1.03 -1.76 -26.41
CA LEU A 417 -0.91 -1.81 -24.95
C LEU A 417 0.37 -2.55 -24.53
N ILE A 418 0.65 -3.71 -25.12
CA ILE A 418 1.90 -4.44 -24.91
C ILE A 418 3.09 -3.61 -25.39
N PHE A 419 3.00 -2.93 -26.54
CA PHE A 419 4.07 -2.09 -27.05
C PHE A 419 4.31 -0.85 -26.17
N MET A 420 3.27 -0.24 -25.60
CA MET A 420 3.40 0.84 -24.61
C MET A 420 4.03 0.35 -23.30
N ILE A 421 3.62 -0.82 -22.79
CA ILE A 421 4.20 -1.42 -21.58
C ILE A 421 5.66 -1.82 -21.80
N LEU A 422 6.00 -2.34 -22.99
CA LEU A 422 7.36 -2.66 -23.39
C LEU A 422 8.21 -1.40 -23.61
N MET A 423 7.64 -0.31 -24.14
CA MET A 423 8.34 0.98 -24.28
C MET A 423 8.56 1.68 -22.94
N LEU A 424 7.59 1.62 -22.03
CA LEU A 424 7.72 2.14 -20.65
C LEU A 424 8.77 1.35 -19.87
N SER A 425 8.77 0.02 -19.98
CA SER A 425 9.80 -0.82 -19.36
C SER A 425 11.18 -0.64 -20.00
N ALA A 426 11.26 -0.44 -21.32
CA ALA A 426 12.51 -0.13 -22.01
C ALA A 426 13.06 1.26 -21.61
N GLN A 427 12.23 2.29 -21.46
CA GLN A 427 12.66 3.61 -20.95
C GLN A 427 13.11 3.56 -19.50
N VAL A 428 12.47 2.73 -18.66
CA VAL A 428 12.89 2.49 -17.27
C VAL A 428 14.20 1.71 -17.23
N LEU A 429 14.38 0.70 -18.08
CA LEU A 429 15.62 -0.07 -18.19
C LEU A 429 16.77 0.78 -18.74
N TYR A 430 16.51 1.66 -19.71
CA TYR A 430 17.49 2.60 -20.26
C TYR A 430 17.93 3.63 -19.21
N LYS A 431 16.99 4.14 -18.38
CA LYS A 431 17.32 4.99 -17.23
C LYS A 431 18.09 4.24 -16.15
N LEU A 432 17.78 2.97 -15.89
CA LEU A 432 18.53 2.14 -14.93
C LEU A 432 19.95 1.83 -15.42
N ILE A 433 20.13 1.50 -16.70
CA ILE A 433 21.45 1.24 -17.29
C ILE A 433 22.29 2.52 -17.29
N TYR A 434 21.70 3.69 -17.58
CA TYR A 434 22.42 4.96 -17.52
C TYR A 434 22.87 5.29 -16.07
N LEU A 435 22.02 5.04 -15.07
CA LEU A 435 22.35 5.22 -13.64
C LEU A 435 23.36 4.20 -13.08
N ILE A 436 23.53 3.05 -13.74
CA ILE A 436 24.51 2.02 -13.34
C ILE A 436 25.88 2.26 -13.99
N TYR A 437 25.95 2.98 -15.11
CA TYR A 437 27.17 3.23 -15.87
C TYR A 437 27.65 4.70 -15.88
N SER A 438 26.99 5.59 -15.14
CA SER A 438 27.45 6.96 -14.79
C SER A 438 27.74 7.05 -13.31
#